data_AF-Q9KWI5-F1
#
_entry.id   AF-Q9KWI5-F1
#
_cell.length_a   1.000
_cell.length_b   1.000
_cell.length_c   1.000
_cell.angle_alpha   90.00
_cell.angle_beta   90.00
_cell.angle_gamma   90.00
#
_symmetry.space_group_name_H-M   'P 1'
#
loop_
_entity.id
_entity.type
_entity.pdbx_description
1 polymer ?
#
loop_
_entity_poly.entity_id
_entity_poly.type
_entity_poly.pdbx_seq_one_letter_code
_entity_poly.pdbx_strand_id
1 'polypeptide(L)' 'MYKIWHHFDVRRTLVALHVGLAVLAFTIHFILLSTETYGWLT' A
#
# COMPACT_ATOMS: atom_id res chain seq x y z
N MET A 1 -9.31 18.80 13.16
CA MET A 1 -9.54 17.84 12.05
C MET A 1 -9.93 16.44 12.54
N TYR A 2 -10.58 16.29 13.71
CA TYR A 2 -11.05 14.97 14.18
C TYR A 2 -12.44 14.60 13.63
N LYS A 3 -13.21 15.60 13.18
CA LYS A 3 -14.58 15.41 12.68
C LYS A 3 -14.67 14.48 11.46
N ILE A 4 -13.59 14.34 10.70
CA ILE A 4 -13.54 13.45 9.54
C ILE A 4 -13.81 11.99 9.94
N TRP A 5 -13.38 11.59 11.15
CA TRP A 5 -13.60 10.25 11.68
C TRP A 5 -15.05 9.98 12.13
N HIS A 6 -15.92 10.99 12.18
CA HIS A 6 -17.35 10.77 12.42
C HIS A 6 -18.10 10.35 11.15
N HIS A 7 -17.59 10.71 9.98
CA HIS A 7 -18.20 10.35 8.70
C HIS A 7 -17.71 9.02 8.15
N PHE A 8 -16.52 8.57 8.57
CA PHE A 8 -15.91 7.33 8.13
C PHE A 8 -15.80 6.34 9.27
N ASP A 9 -16.18 5.08 9.04
CA ASP A 9 -15.86 4.00 9.98
C ASP A 9 -14.34 3.84 10.07
N VAL A 10 -13.77 4.26 11.20
CA VAL A 10 -12.33 4.31 11.48
C VAL A 10 -11.66 2.97 11.17
N ARG A 11 -12.28 1.86 11.56
CA ARG A 11 -11.71 0.52 11.35
C ARG A 11 -11.59 0.21 9.87
N ARG A 12 -12.65 0.46 9.11
CA ARG A 12 -12.68 0.20 7.66
C ARG A 12 -11.68 1.08 6.92
N THR A 13 -11.58 2.35 7.29
CA THR A 13 -10.62 3.29 6.68
C THR A 13 -9.18 2.87 6.95
N LEU A 14 -8.85 2.46 8.18
CA LEU A 14 -7.50 1.98 8.50
C LEU A 14 -7.15 0.69 7.75
N VAL A 15 -8.09 -0.25 7.62
CA VAL A 15 -7.89 -1.47 6.82
C VAL A 15 -7.70 -1.13 5.35
N ALA A 16 -8.53 -0.26 4.78
CA ALA A 16 -8.42 0.16 3.38
C ALA A 16 -7.09 0.86 3.09
N LEU A 17 -6.64 1.72 4.01
CA LEU A 17 -5.35 2.40 3.91
C LEU A 17 -4.19 1.41 3.96
N HIS A 18 -4.22 0.47 4.91
CA HIS A 18 -3.19 -0.55 5.03
C HIS A 18 -3.12 -1.47 3.80
N VAL A 19 -4.27 -1.99 3.36
CA VAL A 19 -4.34 -2.86 2.17
C VAL A 19 -3.94 -2.10 0.91
N GLY A 20 -4.41 -0.87 0.73
CA GLY A 20 -4.05 -0.04 -0.41
C GLY A 20 -2.55 0.23 -0.49
N LEU A 21 -1.93 0.58 0.65
CA LEU A 21 -0.48 0.79 0.72
C LEU A 21 0.31 -0.50 0.51
N ALA A 22 -0.16 -1.63 1.06
CA ALA A 22 0.50 -2.93 0.90
C ALA A 22 0.47 -3.38 -0.57
N VAL A 23 -0.67 -3.26 -1.25
CA VAL A 23 -0.79 -3.59 -2.68
C VAL A 23 0.11 -2.69 -3.52
N LEU A 24 0.15 -1.39 -3.24
CA LEU A 24 1.03 -0.44 -3.92
C LEU A 24 2.50 -0.84 -3.74
N ALA A 25 2.91 -1.10 -2.50
CA ALA A 25 4.27 -1.50 -2.18
C ALA A 25 4.67 -2.80 -2.90
N PHE A 26 3.83 -3.84 -2.83
CA PHE A 26 4.10 -5.10 -3.51
C PHE A 26 4.17 -4.94 -5.02
N THR A 27 3.28 -4.14 -5.62
CA THR A 27 3.31 -3.85 -7.06
C THR A 27 4.66 -3.24 -7.46
N ILE A 28 5.15 -2.25 -6.70
CA ILE A 28 6.45 -1.62 -6.94
C ILE A 28 7.59 -2.63 -6.79
N HIS A 29 7.58 -3.47 -5.75
CA HIS A 29 8.62 -4.48 -5.54
C HIS A 29 8.62 -5.53 -6.66
N PHE A 30 7.46 -6.00 -7.10
CA PHE A 30 7.37 -6.95 -8.21
C PHE A 30 7.86 -6.34 -9.53
N ILE A 31 7.57 -5.07 -9.79
CA ILE A 31 8.10 -4.35 -10.96
C ILE A 31 9.63 -4.28 -10.89
N LEU A 32 10.19 -3.85 -9.76
CA LEU A 32 11.64 -3.76 -9.57
C LEU A 32 12.31 -5.13 -9.70
N LEU A 33 11.72 -6.16 -9.11
CA LEU A 33 12.23 -7.53 -9.17
C LEU A 33 12.20 -8.11 -10.59
N SER A 34 11.21 -7.72 -11.41
CA SER A 34 11.12 -8.13 -12.82
C SER A 34 12.15 -7.45 -13.71
N THR A 35 12.78 -6.35 -13.26
CA THR A 35 13.78 -5.65 -14.06
C THR A 35 15.18 -6.20 -13.83
N GLU A 36 15.90 -6.49 -14.91
CA GLU A 36 17.25 -7.07 -14.87
C GLU A 36 18.29 -6.12 -14.23
N THR A 37 18.01 -4.81 -14.24
CA THR A 37 18.90 -3.77 -13.68
C THR A 37 18.72 -3.54 -12.19
N TYR A 38 17.50 -3.71 -11.66
CA TYR A 38 17.17 -3.47 -10.25
C TYR A 38 16.80 -4.75 -9.48
N GLY A 39 16.77 -5.90 -10.17
CA GLY A 39 16.50 -7.21 -9.60
C GLY A 39 17.68 -7.68 -8.75
N TRP A 40 17.58 -7.47 -7.44
CA TRP A 40 18.59 -7.87 -6.45
C TRP A 40 18.65 -9.39 -6.20
N LEU A 41 17.80 -10.18 -6.85
CA LEU A 41 17.68 -11.64 -6.69
C LEU A 41 18.55 -12.40 -7.70
N THR A 42 19.39 -11.67 -8.43
CA THR A 42 20.39 -12.19 -9.38
C THR A 42 21.75 -12.32 -8.69
#